data_AF-A0A7C5BQ90-F1
#
_entry.id   AF-A0A7C5BQ90-F1
#
_cell.length_a   1.000
_cell.length_b   1.000
_cell.length_c   1.000
_cell.angle_alpha   90.00
_cell.angle_beta   90.00
_cell.angle_gamma   90.00
#
_symmetry.space_group_name_H-M   'P 1'
#
loop_
_entity.id
_entity.type
_entity.pdbx_description
1 polymer ?
#
loop_
_entity_poly.entity_id
_entity_poly.type
_entity_poly.pdbx_seq_one_letter_code
_entity_poly.pdbx_strand_id
1 'polypeptide(L)'
;MMRSQSSVFIIFMLIMLAGCGFHLRGTAIIPDDLKVIYIQGVDTNKSLGLELKNSLIRNGVTVVNDYQKDSAILTILENKVERRVLSVGSDAKVNEYELFGFVKFKV
;
A
#
# COMPACT_ATOMS: atom_id res chain seq x y z
N MET A 1 1.58 -27.90 46.43
CA MET A 1 2.62 -26.93 46.04
C MET A 1 2.96 -26.97 44.54
N MET A 2 3.18 -28.14 43.93
CA MET A 2 3.58 -28.28 42.51
C MET A 2 2.54 -27.80 41.46
N ARG A 3 1.23 -27.99 41.69
CA ARG A 3 0.16 -27.51 40.77
C ARG A 3 0.05 -25.99 40.65
N SER A 4 0.33 -25.25 41.74
CA SER A 4 0.25 -23.78 41.76
C SER A 4 1.40 -23.15 40.96
N GLN A 5 2.59 -23.74 41.00
CA GLN A 5 3.75 -23.26 40.25
C GLN A 5 3.57 -23.42 38.73
N SER A 6 3.00 -24.55 38.30
CA SER A 6 2.68 -24.77 36.88
C SER A 6 1.65 -23.77 36.35
N SER A 7 0.63 -23.42 37.15
CA SER A 7 -0.37 -22.43 36.76
C SER A 7 0.21 -21.02 36.60
N VAL A 8 1.12 -20.60 37.49
CA VAL A 8 1.80 -19.29 37.40
C VAL A 8 2.67 -19.21 36.15
N PHE A 9 3.40 -20.27 35.82
CA PHE A 9 4.22 -20.32 34.61
C PHE A 9 3.39 -20.22 33.33
N ILE A 10 2.25 -20.91 33.27
CA ILE A 10 1.32 -20.86 32.12
C ILE A 10 0.73 -19.46 31.96
N ILE A 11 0.31 -18.80 33.04
CA ILE A 11 -0.24 -17.44 33.00
C ILE A 11 0.83 -16.44 32.52
N PHE A 12 2.06 -16.56 33.02
CA PHE A 12 3.16 -15.70 32.58
C PHE A 12 3.46 -15.87 31.09
N MET A 13 3.44 -17.12 30.60
CA MET A 13 3.62 -17.41 29.18
C MET A 13 2.48 -16.81 28.33
N LEU A 14 1.22 -16.93 28.76
CA LEU A 14 0.06 -16.34 28.06
C LEU A 14 0.13 -14.80 27.98
N ILE A 15 0.60 -14.13 29.03
CA ILE A 15 0.78 -12.67 29.03
C ILE A 15 1.92 -12.26 28.08
N MET A 16 3.03 -13.01 28.06
CA MET A 16 4.12 -12.77 27.10
C MET A 16 3.66 -12.96 25.65
N LEU A 17 2.76 -13.91 25.37
CA LEU A 17 2.20 -14.10 24.02
C LEU A 17 1.22 -12.98 23.61
N ALA A 18 0.50 -12.38 24.56
CA ALA A 18 -0.46 -11.30 24.30
C ALA A 18 0.20 -9.89 24.21
N GLY A 19 1.48 -9.76 24.58
CA GLY A 19 2.16 -8.48 24.75
C GLY A 19 2.79 -7.86 23.50
N CYS A 20 2.71 -8.49 22.31
CA CYS A 20 3.38 -8.00 21.10
C CYS A 20 2.80 -6.70 20.51
N GLY A 21 1.76 -6.10 21.12
CA GLY A 21 1.23 -4.78 20.73
C GLY A 21 0.53 -4.75 19.37
N PHE A 22 0.30 -5.90 18.74
CA PHE A 22 -0.48 -5.98 17.51
C PHE A 22 -1.93 -5.59 17.78
N HIS A 23 -2.39 -4.58 17.07
CA HIS A 23 -3.79 -4.14 17.06
C HIS A 23 -4.30 -4.17 15.63
N LEU A 24 -5.60 -4.42 15.48
CA LEU A 24 -6.23 -4.34 14.17
C LEU A 24 -6.06 -2.91 13.62
N ARG A 25 -5.70 -2.80 12.33
CA ARG A 25 -5.45 -1.53 11.62
C ARG A 25 -6.60 -0.52 11.75
N GLY A 26 -7.81 -0.98 12.07
CA GLY A 26 -9.01 -0.16 12.09
C GLY A 26 -9.43 0.28 10.69
N THR A 27 -10.37 1.20 10.61
CA THR A 27 -10.78 1.81 9.34
C THR A 27 -9.80 2.93 8.96
N ALA A 28 -9.52 3.07 7.67
CA ALA A 28 -8.75 4.21 7.18
C ALA A 28 -9.58 5.50 7.40
N ILE A 29 -9.06 6.42 8.19
CA ILE A 29 -9.68 7.74 8.38
C ILE A 29 -9.25 8.61 7.20
N ILE A 30 -10.10 8.69 6.18
CA ILE A 30 -9.93 9.59 5.04
C ILE A 30 -10.57 10.94 5.42
N PRO A 31 -9.84 12.08 5.33
CA PRO A 31 -10.41 13.41 5.52
C PRO A 31 -11.60 13.66 4.59
N ASP A 32 -12.58 14.45 5.01
CA ASP A 32 -13.78 14.72 4.22
C ASP A 32 -13.45 15.28 2.83
N ASP A 33 -12.44 16.13 2.74
CA ASP A 33 -11.96 16.75 1.51
C ASP A 33 -11.38 15.74 0.49
N LEU A 34 -11.03 14.52 0.93
CA LEU A 34 -10.47 13.45 0.10
C LEU A 34 -11.46 12.30 -0.15
N LYS A 35 -12.72 12.43 0.27
CA LYS A 35 -13.74 11.39 0.03
C LYS A 35 -14.17 11.28 -1.43
N VAL A 36 -14.01 12.36 -2.21
CA VAL A 36 -14.30 12.39 -3.64
C VAL A 36 -13.05 12.87 -4.38
N ILE A 37 -12.48 12.00 -5.22
CA ILE A 37 -11.22 12.27 -5.92
C ILE A 37 -11.42 12.13 -7.43
N TYR A 38 -10.96 13.13 -8.18
CA TYR A 38 -10.71 13.05 -9.61
C TYR A 38 -9.24 12.70 -9.86
N ILE A 39 -8.97 11.68 -10.66
CA ILE A 39 -7.61 11.25 -11.01
C ILE A 39 -7.28 11.74 -12.42
N GLN A 40 -6.16 12.43 -12.57
CA GLN A 40 -5.66 12.89 -13.87
C GLN A 40 -4.19 12.53 -14.09
N GLY A 41 -3.76 12.59 -15.35
CA GLY A 41 -2.37 12.27 -15.76
C GLY A 41 -2.09 10.77 -15.94
N VAL A 42 -3.09 9.91 -15.79
CA VAL A 42 -2.99 8.46 -16.05
C VAL A 42 -4.35 7.91 -16.52
N ASP A 43 -4.33 6.85 -17.35
CA ASP A 43 -5.53 6.11 -17.75
C ASP A 43 -6.06 5.27 -16.55
N THR A 44 -7.21 5.64 -15.99
CA THR A 44 -7.81 4.99 -14.82
C THR A 44 -8.37 3.60 -15.09
N ASN A 45 -8.30 3.12 -16.34
CA ASN A 45 -8.75 1.78 -16.72
C ASN A 45 -7.58 0.82 -17.02
N LYS A 46 -6.32 1.26 -16.87
CA LYS A 46 -5.14 0.43 -17.15
C LYS A 46 -4.03 0.61 -16.11
N SER A 47 -3.22 -0.44 -15.93
CA SER A 47 -1.95 -0.41 -15.19
C SER A 47 -2.07 0.31 -13.84
N LEU A 48 -1.16 1.25 -13.55
CA LEU A 48 -1.15 2.06 -12.33
C LEU A 48 -2.48 2.78 -12.06
N GLY A 49 -3.12 3.34 -13.10
CA GLY A 49 -4.36 4.10 -12.92
C GLY A 49 -5.52 3.23 -12.45
N LEU A 50 -5.63 2.02 -12.97
CA LEU A 50 -6.63 1.04 -12.54
C LEU A 50 -6.40 0.57 -11.11
N GLU A 51 -5.15 0.22 -10.77
CA GLU A 51 -4.81 -0.22 -9.42
C GLU A 51 -5.01 0.88 -8.38
N LEU A 52 -4.62 2.12 -8.71
CA LEU A 52 -4.83 3.31 -7.89
C LEU A 52 -6.32 3.56 -7.65
N LYS A 53 -7.13 3.60 -8.72
CA LYS A 53 -8.59 3.75 -8.63
C LYS A 53 -9.20 2.68 -7.73
N ASN A 54 -8.86 1.41 -7.96
CA ASN A 54 -9.39 0.30 -7.17
C ASN A 54 -8.95 0.37 -5.71
N SER A 55 -7.71 0.79 -5.44
CA SER A 55 -7.21 0.96 -4.07
C SER A 55 -7.97 2.06 -3.33
N LEU A 56 -8.21 3.20 -3.98
CA LEU A 56 -9.00 4.30 -3.42
C LEU A 56 -10.43 3.87 -3.10
N ILE A 57 -11.10 3.19 -4.04
CA ILE A 57 -12.46 2.67 -3.84
C ILE A 57 -12.51 1.68 -2.66
N ARG A 58 -11.53 0.78 -2.53
CA ARG A 58 -11.44 -0.16 -1.38
C ARG A 58 -11.27 0.54 -0.04
N ASN A 59 -10.73 1.76 -0.02
CA ASN A 59 -10.59 2.59 1.18
C ASN A 59 -11.76 3.56 1.39
N GLY A 60 -12.88 3.39 0.65
CA GLY A 60 -14.09 4.20 0.81
C GLY A 60 -14.07 5.55 0.11
N VAL A 61 -13.15 5.76 -0.84
CA VAL A 61 -13.08 6.98 -1.66
C VAL A 61 -13.91 6.82 -2.93
N THR A 62 -14.72 7.82 -3.25
CA THR A 62 -15.44 7.91 -4.52
C THR A 62 -14.51 8.48 -5.59
N VAL A 63 -14.20 7.69 -6.61
CA VAL A 63 -13.40 8.15 -7.75
C VAL A 63 -14.32 8.57 -8.89
N VAL A 64 -14.28 9.84 -9.27
CA VAL A 64 -15.12 10.41 -10.34
C VAL A 64 -14.38 10.37 -11.69
N ASN A 65 -15.15 10.21 -12.78
CA ASN A 65 -14.58 10.14 -14.14
C ASN A 65 -14.25 11.52 -14.73
N ASP A 66 -14.92 12.56 -14.24
CA ASP A 66 -14.78 13.95 -14.68
C ASP A 66 -14.58 14.85 -13.47
N TYR A 67 -13.87 15.96 -13.66
CA TYR A 67 -13.63 16.94 -12.60
C TYR A 67 -14.96 17.51 -12.07
N GLN A 68 -15.13 17.51 -10.75
CA GLN A 68 -16.22 18.16 -10.06
C GLN A 68 -15.66 19.22 -9.11
N LYS A 69 -16.38 20.35 -8.95
CA LYS A 69 -15.90 21.49 -8.15
C LYS A 69 -15.50 21.11 -6.72
N ASP A 70 -16.19 20.14 -6.13
CA ASP A 70 -15.99 19.70 -4.76
C ASP A 70 -15.12 18.42 -4.66
N SER A 71 -14.48 18.00 -5.76
CA SER A 71 -13.56 16.85 -5.79
C SER A 71 -12.11 17.29 -5.64
N ALA A 72 -11.34 16.57 -4.81
CA ALA A 72 -9.89 16.71 -4.78
C ALA A 72 -9.26 16.16 -6.06
N ILE A 73 -8.16 16.76 -6.51
CA ILE A 73 -7.50 16.39 -7.77
C ILE A 73 -6.18 15.69 -7.47
N LEU A 74 -6.14 14.37 -7.68
CA LEU A 74 -4.89 13.62 -7.66
C LEU A 74 -4.29 13.61 -9.07
N THR A 75 -3.20 14.36 -9.25
CA THR A 75 -2.47 14.43 -10.52
C THR A 75 -1.24 13.54 -10.49
N ILE A 76 -1.18 12.55 -11.39
CA ILE A 76 0.05 11.82 -11.70
C ILE A 76 0.87 12.67 -12.67
N LEU A 77 2.01 13.16 -12.21
CA LEU A 77 2.92 14.01 -12.98
C LEU A 77 3.91 13.19 -13.80
N GLU A 78 4.33 12.05 -13.27
CA GLU A 78 5.30 11.16 -13.90
C GLU A 78 5.03 9.72 -13.44
N ASN A 79 5.10 8.77 -14.37
CA ASN A 79 5.05 7.35 -14.10
C ASN A 79 6.07 6.65 -15.00
N LYS A 80 7.16 6.15 -14.42
CA LYS A 80 8.26 5.50 -15.12
C LYS A 80 8.49 4.12 -14.55
N VAL A 81 8.71 3.15 -15.43
CA VAL A 81 9.21 1.82 -15.07
C VAL A 81 10.44 1.57 -15.93
N GLU A 82 11.58 1.46 -15.27
CA GLU A 82 12.87 1.20 -15.89
C GLU A 82 13.33 -0.21 -15.56
N ARG A 83 14.11 -0.80 -16.47
CA ARG A 83 14.72 -2.10 -16.27
C ARG A 83 16.22 -1.99 -16.47
N ARG A 84 16.99 -2.46 -15.50
CA ARG A 84 18.46 -2.51 -15.60
C ARG A 84 18.98 -3.91 -15.30
N VAL A 85 20.14 -4.24 -15.87
CA VAL A 85 20.83 -5.50 -15.57
C VAL A 85 21.27 -5.48 -14.12
N LEU A 86 20.83 -6.46 -13.34
CA LEU A 86 21.20 -6.60 -11.93
C LEU A 86 22.47 -7.44 -11.80
N SER A 87 22.58 -8.50 -12.59
CA SER A 87 23.73 -9.41 -12.56
C SER A 87 24.05 -9.99 -13.94
N VAL A 88 25.33 -10.32 -14.14
CA VAL A 88 25.88 -10.92 -15.36
C VAL A 88 26.57 -12.23 -14.97
N GLY A 89 26.31 -13.30 -15.72
CA GLY A 89 26.89 -14.61 -15.52
C GLY A 89 28.32 -14.74 -16.02
N SER A 90 28.97 -15.86 -15.70
CA SER A 90 30.34 -16.19 -16.14
C SER A 90 30.48 -16.34 -17.66
N ASP A 91 29.37 -16.55 -18.38
CA ASP A 91 29.29 -16.58 -19.84
C ASP A 91 29.00 -15.20 -20.46
N ALA A 92 29.11 -14.13 -19.67
CA ALA A 92 28.82 -12.75 -20.03
C ALA A 92 27.38 -12.47 -20.46
N LYS A 93 26.42 -13.36 -20.15
CA LYS A 93 24.99 -13.12 -20.37
C LYS A 93 24.31 -12.55 -19.14
N VAL A 94 23.20 -11.85 -19.35
CA VAL A 94 22.37 -11.35 -18.26
C VAL A 94 21.72 -12.51 -17.52
N ASN A 95 21.89 -12.55 -16.20
CA ASN A 95 21.21 -13.51 -15.33
C ASN A 95 19.94 -12.91 -14.74
N GLU A 96 20.01 -11.67 -14.26
CA GLU A 96 18.91 -11.03 -13.56
C GLU A 96 18.71 -9.59 -14.03
N TYR A 97 17.45 -9.16 -13.99
CA TYR A 97 17.05 -7.78 -14.18
C TYR A 97 16.43 -7.23 -12.91
N GLU A 98 16.74 -5.99 -12.61
CA GLU A 98 16.02 -5.19 -11.61
C GLU A 98 15.01 -4.30 -12.33
N LEU A 99 13.80 -4.21 -11.77
CA LEU A 99 12.74 -3.32 -12.21
C LEU A 99 12.63 -2.16 -11.22
N PHE A 100 12.79 -0.93 -11.72
CA PHE A 100 12.68 0.29 -10.92
C PHE A 100 11.45 1.08 -11.34
N GLY A 101 10.47 1.21 -10.45
CA GLY A 101 9.28 2.01 -10.65
C GLY A 101 9.36 3.36 -9.92
N PHE A 102 9.07 4.45 -10.62
CA PHE A 102 9.03 5.79 -10.07
C PHE A 102 7.73 6.49 -10.44
N VAL A 103 7.06 7.07 -9.44
CA VAL A 103 5.84 7.86 -9.63
C VAL A 103 5.99 9.20 -8.92
N LYS A 104 5.76 10.29 -9.66
CA LYS A 104 5.65 11.64 -9.11
C LYS A 104 4.19 12.08 -9.18
N PHE A 105 3.64 12.56 -8.07
CA PHE A 105 2.24 12.98 -8.00
C PHE A 105 2.07 14.27 -7.18
N LYS A 106 0.88 14.87 -7.32
CA LYS A 106 0.43 16.04 -6.56
C LYS A 106 -1.05 15.84 -6.18
N VAL A 107 -1.40 16.21 -4.95
CA VAL A 107 -2.78 16.29 -4.44
C VAL A 107 -3.13 17.75 -4.24
#